data_AF-A0A839GGN8-F1
#
_entry.id   AF-A0A839GGN8-F1
#
_cell.length_a   1.000
_cell.length_b   1.000
_cell.length_c   1.000
_cell.angle_alpha   90.00
_cell.angle_beta   90.00
_cell.angle_gamma   90.00
#
_symmetry.space_group_name_H-M   'P 1'
#
loop_
_entity.id
_entity.type
_entity.pdbx_description
1 polymer ?
#
loop_
_entity_poly.entity_id
_entity_poly.type
_entity_poly.pdbx_seq_one_letter_code
_entity_poly.pdbx_strand_id
1 'polypeptide(L)'
;MALTGETLGIASEGSFGPHPSAWFAPANEEVLLLLDTARELEVVVRKISLETNFAGAQVHTQEELQAFARQVLFPSHGLILSAAAGSTEGLQKGLTSWPQLLAAFRSLVASHGSAYVQTDMRALYNPTRLQVIKQAAQLLMERCTTCCPACHTPGFGVTQAIRGLPCRFCGLPTQSVRSLESACQRCSFTRQDDFPGGAQTEDPTYCENCNP
;
A
#
# COMPACT_ATOMS: atom_id res chain seq x y z
N MET A 1 19.07 15.55 0.43
CA MET A 1 20.43 15.39 1.00
C MET A 1 21.43 16.28 0.26
N ALA A 2 21.71 16.06 -1.04
CA ALA A 2 22.63 16.94 -1.79
C ALA A 2 22.23 18.44 -1.80
N LEU A 3 20.93 18.76 -1.85
CA LEU A 3 20.44 20.14 -1.85
C LEU A 3 20.51 20.83 -0.48
N THR A 4 20.48 20.06 0.61
CA THR A 4 20.37 20.59 1.98
C THR A 4 21.63 20.36 2.82
N GLY A 5 22.55 19.49 2.39
CA GLY A 5 23.69 19.04 3.18
C GLY A 5 23.34 18.10 4.34
N GLU A 6 22.05 17.79 4.53
CA GLU A 6 21.58 16.95 5.64
C GLU A 6 21.94 15.47 5.45
N THR A 7 22.26 14.80 6.56
CA THR A 7 22.68 13.39 6.59
C THR A 7 21.55 12.43 6.93
N LEU A 8 20.40 12.94 7.40
CA LEU A 8 19.19 12.17 7.69
C LEU A 8 18.08 12.52 6.68
N GLY A 9 17.44 11.50 6.12
CA GLY A 9 16.33 11.62 5.20
C GLY A 9 15.21 10.66 5.53
N ILE A 10 13.97 11.09 5.30
CA ILE A 10 12.79 10.25 5.33
C ILE A 10 12.06 10.36 3.99
N ALA A 11 11.59 9.24 3.47
CA ALA A 11 10.80 9.18 2.24
C ALA A 11 9.62 8.23 2.40
N SER A 12 8.57 8.49 1.61
CA SER A 12 7.40 7.63 1.50
C SER A 12 7.00 7.53 0.04
N GLU A 13 6.75 6.32 -0.44
CA GLU A 13 6.21 6.04 -1.77
C GLU A 13 5.02 5.10 -1.61
N GLY A 14 4.02 5.20 -2.50
CA GLY A 14 2.90 4.27 -2.44
C GLY A 14 2.22 4.04 -3.77
N SER A 15 1.71 2.82 -3.94
CA SER A 15 1.10 2.34 -5.17
C SER A 15 -0.24 1.65 -4.92
N PHE A 16 -1.06 1.60 -5.96
CA PHE A 16 -2.37 0.97 -5.94
C PHE A 16 -2.50 -0.01 -7.09
N GLY A 17 -2.96 -1.22 -6.79
CA GLY A 17 -3.09 -2.26 -7.79
C GLY A 17 -3.56 -3.59 -7.20
N PRO A 18 -3.56 -4.67 -8.01
CA PRO A 18 -3.88 -6.02 -7.54
C PRO A 18 -3.06 -6.44 -6.32
N HIS A 19 -3.70 -7.03 -5.32
CA HIS A 19 -2.99 -7.60 -4.19
C HIS A 19 -2.09 -8.77 -4.64
N PRO A 20 -0.83 -8.90 -4.17
CA PRO A 20 0.12 -9.91 -4.66
C PRO A 20 -0.35 -11.36 -4.53
N SER A 21 -1.15 -11.66 -3.51
CA SER A 21 -1.75 -13.00 -3.30
C SER A 21 -3.25 -13.07 -3.57
N ALA A 22 -3.89 -11.93 -3.89
CA ALA A 22 -5.33 -11.83 -4.16
C ALA A 22 -5.53 -10.86 -5.34
N TRP A 23 -5.09 -11.28 -6.51
CA TRP A 23 -4.97 -10.46 -7.73
C TRP A 23 -6.28 -9.81 -8.20
N PHE A 24 -7.44 -10.27 -7.71
CA PHE A 24 -8.75 -9.68 -7.99
C PHE A 24 -9.10 -8.49 -7.07
N ALA A 25 -8.38 -8.31 -5.95
CA ALA A 25 -8.66 -7.28 -4.96
C ALA A 25 -7.67 -6.11 -5.10
N PRO A 26 -8.15 -4.85 -5.15
CA PRO A 26 -7.26 -3.70 -5.10
C PRO A 26 -6.61 -3.60 -3.72
N ALA A 27 -5.34 -3.22 -3.70
CA ALA A 27 -4.56 -3.00 -2.50
C ALA A 27 -3.84 -1.66 -2.56
N ASN A 28 -3.66 -1.05 -1.38
CA ASN A 28 -2.69 0.02 -1.16
C ASN A 28 -1.38 -0.59 -0.67
N GLU A 29 -0.28 -0.27 -1.31
CA GLU A 29 1.05 -0.57 -0.82
C GLU A 29 1.79 0.73 -0.50
N GLU A 30 2.22 0.90 0.75
CA GLU A 30 3.07 2.02 1.18
C GLU A 30 4.45 1.50 1.58
N VAL A 31 5.48 2.18 1.10
CA VAL A 31 6.89 1.95 1.42
C VAL A 31 7.44 3.21 2.07
N LEU A 32 7.98 3.08 3.27
CA LEU A 32 8.68 4.17 3.96
C LEU A 32 10.15 3.82 4.14
N LEU A 33 11.00 4.82 3.98
CA LEU A 33 12.44 4.74 4.09
C LEU A 33 12.94 5.79 5.08
N LEU A 34 13.81 5.37 6.00
CA LEU A 34 14.71 6.26 6.73
C LEU A 34 16.14 5.96 6.29
N LEU A 35 16.87 7.01 5.93
CA LEU A 35 18.27 6.95 5.52
C LEU A 35 19.10 7.88 6.41
N ASP A 36 20.07 7.33 7.15
CA ASP A 36 21.09 8.08 7.86
C ASP A 36 22.47 7.75 7.28
N THR A 37 22.95 8.64 6.41
CA THR A 37 24.24 8.51 5.73
C THR A 37 25.44 8.67 6.67
N ALA A 38 25.29 9.40 7.78
CA ALA A 38 26.38 9.56 8.76
C ALA A 38 26.61 8.28 9.58
N ARG A 39 25.59 7.43 9.67
CA ARG A 39 25.63 6.15 10.40
C ARG A 39 25.59 4.92 9.48
N GLU A 40 25.63 5.13 8.17
CA GLU A 40 25.47 4.07 7.15
C GLU A 40 24.25 3.19 7.45
N LEU A 41 23.13 3.83 7.78
CA LEU A 41 21.91 3.17 8.22
C LEU A 41 20.79 3.39 7.20
N GLU A 42 20.25 2.29 6.70
CA GLU A 42 19.05 2.29 5.86
C GLU A 42 17.97 1.44 6.53
N VAL A 43 16.78 2.00 6.72
CA VAL A 43 15.64 1.28 7.29
C VAL A 43 14.45 1.43 6.36
N VAL A 44 14.03 0.31 5.77
CA VAL A 44 12.88 0.23 4.87
C VAL A 44 11.79 -0.59 5.53
N VAL A 45 10.56 -0.08 5.47
CA VAL A 45 9.36 -0.82 5.86
C VAL A 45 8.31 -0.75 4.76
N ARG A 46 7.48 -1.79 4.70
CA ARG A 46 6.42 -1.95 3.72
C ARG A 46 5.12 -2.31 4.41
N LYS A 47 4.02 -1.69 4.01
CA LYS A 47 2.68 -1.99 4.49
C LYS A 47 1.74 -2.16 3.30
N ILE A 48 1.11 -3.33 3.21
CA ILE A 48 -0.01 -3.56 2.30
C ILE A 48 -1.32 -3.48 3.09
N SER A 49 -2.35 -2.87 2.49
CA SER A 49 -3.71 -2.85 3.00
C SER A 49 -4.71 -3.15 1.88
N LEU A 50 -5.73 -3.96 2.18
CA LEU A 50 -6.91 -4.14 1.33
C LEU A 50 -7.97 -3.05 1.58
N GLU A 51 -7.80 -2.26 2.65
CA GLU A 51 -8.67 -1.11 2.93
C GLU A 51 -8.30 0.03 1.99
N THR A 52 -9.01 0.14 0.88
CA THR A 52 -8.82 1.20 -0.12
C THR A 52 -10.13 1.49 -0.83
N ASN A 53 -10.31 2.74 -1.26
CA ASN A 53 -11.41 3.16 -2.12
C ASN A 53 -11.01 3.24 -3.60
N PHE A 54 -9.81 2.74 -3.96
CA PHE A 54 -9.25 2.83 -5.31
C PHE A 54 -10.23 2.33 -6.38
N ALA A 55 -10.75 3.26 -7.17
CA ALA A 55 -11.72 2.97 -8.23
C ALA A 55 -11.74 4.09 -9.28
N GLY A 56 -12.22 3.73 -10.47
CA GLY A 56 -12.53 4.68 -11.52
C GLY A 56 -13.59 4.14 -12.47
N ALA A 57 -14.35 5.03 -13.10
CA ALA A 57 -15.45 4.69 -13.99
C ALA A 57 -15.68 5.79 -15.03
N GLN A 58 -16.13 5.39 -16.22
CA GLN A 58 -16.75 6.33 -17.16
C GLN A 58 -18.20 6.56 -16.73
N VAL A 59 -18.61 7.83 -16.65
CA VAL A 59 -19.96 8.24 -16.27
C VAL A 59 -20.54 9.21 -17.30
N HIS A 60 -21.83 9.07 -17.58
CA HIS A 60 -22.57 9.81 -18.57
C HIS A 60 -23.62 10.73 -17.95
N THR A 61 -24.12 10.36 -16.77
CA THR A 61 -25.21 11.06 -16.08
C THR A 61 -24.78 11.56 -14.70
N GLN A 62 -25.51 12.55 -14.18
CA GLN A 62 -25.24 13.07 -12.83
C GLN A 62 -25.53 12.00 -11.78
N GLU A 63 -26.51 11.13 -12.02
CA GLU A 63 -26.92 10.04 -11.17
C GLU A 63 -25.80 8.99 -11.06
N GLU A 64 -25.19 8.61 -12.17
CA GLU A 64 -24.02 7.72 -12.19
C GLU A 64 -22.83 8.32 -11.42
N LEU A 65 -22.55 9.60 -11.63
CA LEU A 65 -21.49 10.30 -10.89
C LEU A 65 -21.75 10.31 -9.38
N GLN A 66 -22.99 10.59 -8.97
CA GLN A 66 -23.38 10.61 -7.56
C GLN A 66 -23.29 9.22 -6.93
N ALA A 67 -23.69 8.17 -7.65
CA ALA A 67 -23.56 6.79 -7.19
C ALA A 67 -22.09 6.40 -6.98
N PHE A 68 -21.23 6.67 -7.98
CA PHE A 68 -19.79 6.46 -7.88
C PHE A 68 -19.20 7.21 -6.68
N ALA A 69 -19.49 8.51 -6.56
CA ALA A 69 -18.94 9.36 -5.50
C ALA A 69 -19.27 8.83 -4.10
N ARG A 70 -20.51 8.37 -3.87
CA ARG A 70 -20.92 7.78 -2.59
C ARG A 70 -20.19 6.46 -2.30
N GLN A 71 -20.05 5.59 -3.30
CA GLN A 71 -19.34 4.32 -3.16
C GLN A 71 -17.89 4.51 -2.70
N VAL A 72 -17.22 5.55 -3.19
CA VAL A 72 -15.80 5.82 -2.91
C VAL A 72 -15.59 6.84 -1.79
N LEU A 73 -16.60 7.05 -0.93
CA LEU A 73 -16.53 7.85 0.30
C LEU A 73 -16.37 9.37 0.07
N PHE A 74 -16.77 9.90 -1.09
CA PHE A 74 -16.85 11.34 -1.31
C PHE A 74 -17.94 11.99 -0.41
N PRO A 75 -17.73 13.19 0.16
CA PRO A 75 -16.61 14.13 -0.04
C PRO A 75 -15.47 13.97 0.96
N SER A 76 -15.49 12.98 1.86
CA SER A 76 -14.37 12.76 2.79
C SER A 76 -13.08 12.39 2.04
N HIS A 77 -13.24 11.77 0.86
CA HIS A 77 -12.18 11.50 -0.09
C HIS A 77 -12.36 12.38 -1.33
N GLY A 78 -11.27 12.87 -1.91
CA GLY A 78 -11.28 13.67 -3.12
C GLY A 78 -11.45 12.83 -4.38
N LEU A 79 -11.88 13.48 -5.46
CA LEU A 79 -12.02 12.88 -6.79
C LEU A 79 -11.20 13.63 -7.84
N ILE A 80 -10.92 12.91 -8.93
CA ILE A 80 -10.35 13.44 -10.17
C ILE A 80 -11.33 13.18 -11.30
N LEU A 81 -11.51 14.16 -12.18
CA LEU A 81 -12.25 14.03 -13.43
C LEU A 81 -11.35 14.27 -14.64
N SER A 82 -11.59 13.57 -15.74
CA SER A 82 -10.99 13.77 -17.07
C SER A 82 -11.98 13.39 -18.17
N ALA A 83 -11.68 13.68 -19.43
CA ALA A 83 -12.54 13.27 -20.56
C ALA A 83 -12.68 11.74 -20.68
N ALA A 84 -11.58 11.01 -20.47
CA ALA A 84 -11.51 9.55 -20.55
C ALA A 84 -10.43 9.01 -19.59
N ALA A 85 -10.44 7.68 -19.37
CA ALA A 85 -9.41 6.99 -18.60
C ALA A 85 -8.01 7.28 -19.17
N GLY A 86 -7.08 7.73 -18.32
CA GLY A 86 -5.71 8.08 -18.71
C GLY A 86 -5.56 9.39 -19.51
N SER A 87 -6.66 10.10 -19.82
CA SER A 87 -6.58 11.38 -20.53
C SER A 87 -6.18 12.53 -19.59
N THR A 88 -5.45 13.50 -20.14
CA THR A 88 -5.15 14.79 -19.50
C THR A 88 -6.12 15.89 -19.91
N GLU A 89 -7.00 15.62 -20.87
CA GLU A 89 -8.00 16.56 -21.35
C GLU A 89 -9.10 16.79 -20.29
N GLY A 90 -9.35 18.07 -19.99
CA GLY A 90 -10.29 18.47 -18.95
C GLY A 90 -9.95 17.93 -17.56
N LEU A 91 -8.68 17.58 -17.31
CA LEU A 91 -8.22 16.98 -16.07
C LEU A 91 -8.37 17.94 -14.89
N GLN A 92 -9.25 17.61 -13.95
CA GLN A 92 -9.46 18.35 -12.71
C GLN A 92 -9.20 17.43 -11.53
N LYS A 93 -8.25 17.81 -10.67
CA LYS A 93 -7.83 17.00 -9.51
C LYS A 93 -8.18 17.72 -8.21
N GLY A 94 -8.25 16.97 -7.11
CA GLY A 94 -8.50 17.56 -5.78
C GLY A 94 -9.91 18.13 -5.62
N LEU A 95 -10.90 17.53 -6.29
CA LEU A 95 -12.31 17.90 -6.11
C LEU A 95 -12.75 17.36 -4.75
N THR A 96 -13.15 18.25 -3.83
CA THR A 96 -13.48 17.89 -2.43
C THR A 96 -14.85 18.37 -1.99
N SER A 97 -15.68 18.89 -2.91
CA SER A 97 -17.03 19.34 -2.60
C SER A 97 -17.99 19.07 -3.76
N TRP A 98 -19.26 18.81 -3.44
CA TRP A 98 -20.30 18.56 -4.44
C TRP A 98 -20.43 19.69 -5.49
N PRO A 99 -20.41 20.98 -5.13
CA PRO A 99 -20.48 22.05 -6.13
C PRO A 99 -19.33 22.01 -7.14
N GLN A 100 -18.09 21.78 -6.68
CA GLN A 100 -16.92 21.64 -7.55
C GLN A 100 -17.06 20.43 -8.48
N LEU A 101 -17.41 19.27 -7.92
CA LEU A 101 -17.56 18.03 -8.66
C LEU A 101 -18.62 18.14 -9.76
N LEU A 102 -19.79 18.69 -9.44
CA LEU A 102 -20.88 18.85 -10.40
C LEU A 102 -20.57 19.89 -11.48
N ALA A 103 -19.87 20.97 -11.14
CA ALA A 103 -19.44 21.97 -12.12
C ALA A 103 -18.43 21.39 -13.13
N ALA A 104 -17.42 20.68 -12.61
CA ALA A 104 -16.41 19.99 -13.41
C ALA A 104 -17.04 18.95 -14.35
N PHE A 105 -17.95 18.13 -13.82
CA PHE A 105 -18.66 17.12 -14.60
C PHE A 105 -19.49 17.72 -15.73
N ARG A 106 -20.31 18.75 -15.45
CA ARG A 106 -21.13 19.40 -16.48
C ARG A 106 -20.28 19.96 -17.63
N SER A 107 -19.12 20.53 -17.33
CA SER A 107 -18.19 21.04 -18.34
C SER A 107 -17.67 19.94 -19.26
N LEU A 108 -17.31 18.77 -18.69
CA LEU A 108 -16.82 17.63 -19.45
C LEU A 108 -17.91 16.98 -20.30
N VAL A 109 -19.08 16.74 -19.73
CA VAL A 109 -20.22 16.14 -20.46
C VAL A 109 -20.68 17.04 -21.61
N ALA A 110 -20.70 18.35 -21.42
CA ALA A 110 -21.06 19.28 -22.50
C ALA A 110 -20.10 19.21 -23.70
N SER A 111 -18.83 18.87 -23.47
CA SER A 111 -17.79 18.85 -24.51
C SER A 111 -17.56 17.45 -25.09
N HIS A 112 -17.73 16.40 -24.30
CA HIS A 112 -17.34 15.03 -24.63
C HIS A 112 -18.47 14.00 -24.49
N GLY A 113 -19.67 14.40 -24.03
CA GLY A 113 -20.80 13.52 -23.79
C GLY A 113 -20.65 12.57 -22.59
N SER A 114 -19.51 12.61 -21.90
CA SER A 114 -19.21 11.79 -20.72
C SER A 114 -18.01 12.36 -19.95
N ALA A 115 -17.73 11.80 -18.78
CA ALA A 115 -16.53 12.08 -18.01
C ALA A 115 -16.00 10.79 -17.38
N TYR A 116 -14.68 10.66 -17.27
CA TYR A 116 -14.05 9.64 -16.46
C TYR A 116 -13.82 10.18 -15.04
N VAL A 117 -14.37 9.50 -14.05
CA VAL A 117 -14.19 9.82 -12.63
C VAL A 117 -13.32 8.76 -11.97
N GLN A 118 -12.39 9.19 -11.13
CA GLN A 118 -11.56 8.29 -10.32
C GLN A 118 -11.29 8.90 -8.95
N THR A 119 -10.94 8.03 -8.00
CA THR A 119 -10.50 8.46 -6.68
C THR A 119 -9.19 9.22 -6.72
N ASP A 120 -9.10 10.32 -5.98
CA ASP A 120 -7.83 11.01 -5.77
C ASP A 120 -7.01 10.29 -4.70
N MET A 121 -6.09 9.43 -5.14
CA MET A 121 -5.29 8.60 -4.23
C MET A 121 -4.12 9.35 -3.59
N ARG A 122 -4.01 10.67 -3.74
CA ARG A 122 -2.97 11.44 -3.06
C ARG A 122 -3.34 11.56 -1.58
N ALA A 123 -2.37 11.36 -0.68
CA ALA A 123 -2.62 11.24 0.77
C ALA A 123 -3.44 12.40 1.36
N LEU A 124 -3.23 13.62 0.87
CA LEU A 124 -3.95 14.81 1.35
C LEU A 124 -5.46 14.82 1.00
N TYR A 125 -5.87 14.03 0.02
CA TYR A 125 -7.26 13.86 -0.41
C TYR A 125 -7.83 12.49 -0.05
N ASN A 126 -7.06 11.63 0.62
CA ASN A 126 -7.45 10.25 0.88
C ASN A 126 -7.15 9.87 2.34
N PRO A 127 -8.10 10.12 3.26
CA PRO A 127 -7.95 9.74 4.67
C PRO A 127 -7.65 8.26 4.88
N THR A 128 -8.20 7.37 4.06
CA THR A 128 -7.93 5.91 4.13
C THR A 128 -6.45 5.63 3.86
N ARG A 129 -5.89 6.18 2.78
CA ARG A 129 -4.45 6.11 2.48
C ARG A 129 -3.62 6.68 3.62
N LEU A 130 -4.02 7.81 4.19
CA LEU A 130 -3.29 8.44 5.30
C LEU A 130 -3.21 7.52 6.53
N GLN A 131 -4.24 6.73 6.81
CA GLN A 131 -4.18 5.72 7.88
C GLN A 131 -3.16 4.61 7.57
N VAL A 132 -3.06 4.16 6.31
CA VAL A 132 -2.06 3.17 5.91
C VAL A 132 -0.64 3.74 6.03
N ILE A 133 -0.41 4.99 5.62
CA ILE A 133 0.87 5.70 5.82
C ILE A 133 1.20 5.80 7.31
N LYS A 134 0.22 6.12 8.17
CA LYS A 134 0.42 6.15 9.63
C LYS A 134 0.86 4.79 10.17
N GLN A 135 0.22 3.70 9.73
CA GLN A 135 0.61 2.34 10.13
C GLN A 135 2.03 2.00 9.65
N ALA A 136 2.38 2.38 8.41
CA ALA A 136 3.74 2.21 7.89
C ALA A 136 4.76 3.03 8.70
N ALA A 137 4.42 4.25 9.12
CA ALA A 137 5.28 5.08 9.96
C ALA A 137 5.48 4.47 11.35
N GLN A 138 4.45 3.84 11.93
CA GLN A 138 4.58 3.09 13.18
C GLN A 138 5.55 1.90 13.05
N LEU A 139 5.44 1.14 11.96
CA LEU A 139 6.40 0.07 11.66
C LEU A 139 7.83 0.61 11.50
N LEU A 140 8.00 1.76 10.82
CA LEU A 140 9.32 2.38 10.66
C LEU A 140 9.92 2.75 12.01
N MET A 141 9.14 3.38 12.89
CA MET A 141 9.58 3.73 14.23
C MET A 141 9.99 2.51 15.03
N GLU A 142 9.16 1.46 15.06
CA GLU A 142 9.46 0.20 15.74
C GLU A 142 10.78 -0.39 15.24
N ARG A 143 10.94 -0.49 13.91
CA ARG A 143 12.16 -0.99 13.26
C ARG A 143 13.39 -0.14 13.63
N CYS A 144 13.26 1.19 13.62
CA CYS A 144 14.35 2.11 13.98
C CYS A 144 14.75 2.00 15.46
N THR A 145 13.80 1.69 16.35
CA THR A 145 14.10 1.49 17.78
C THR A 145 14.53 0.07 18.14
N THR A 146 14.43 -0.87 17.20
CA THR A 146 14.85 -2.25 17.41
C THR A 146 16.33 -2.41 17.09
N CYS A 147 17.14 -2.63 18.12
CA CYS A 147 18.58 -2.78 17.98
C CYS A 147 18.99 -4.24 17.74
N CYS A 148 20.07 -4.44 16.98
CA CYS A 148 20.70 -5.73 16.83
C CYS A 148 21.18 -6.26 18.19
N PRO A 149 20.88 -7.52 18.56
CA PRO A 149 21.33 -8.07 19.84
C PRO A 149 22.86 -8.24 19.91
N ALA A 150 23.53 -8.37 18.76
CA ALA A 150 24.99 -8.58 18.70
C ALA A 150 25.81 -7.28 18.68
N CYS A 151 25.40 -6.28 17.87
CA CYS A 151 26.18 -5.04 17.69
C CYS A 151 25.44 -3.76 18.08
N HIS A 152 24.20 -3.88 18.58
CA HIS A 152 23.34 -2.78 19.05
C HIS A 152 23.02 -1.71 18.01
N THR A 153 23.30 -1.97 16.72
CA THR A 153 22.92 -1.07 15.63
C THR A 153 21.39 -1.08 15.46
N PRO A 154 20.73 0.08 15.35
CA PRO A 154 19.28 0.17 15.12
C PRO A 154 18.86 -0.40 13.76
N GLY A 155 17.57 -0.61 13.55
CA GLY A 155 17.05 -1.13 12.28
C GLY A 155 17.06 -2.65 12.17
N PHE A 156 17.18 -3.39 13.28
CA PHE A 156 17.10 -4.86 13.28
C PHE A 156 15.64 -5.34 13.14
N GLY A 157 15.43 -6.51 12.53
CA GLY A 157 14.10 -7.06 12.24
C GLY A 157 13.99 -7.73 10.87
N VAL A 158 12.76 -8.10 10.49
CA VAL A 158 12.46 -9.02 9.39
C VAL A 158 12.92 -8.51 8.02
N THR A 159 13.82 -9.26 7.39
CA THR A 159 14.33 -9.02 6.03
C THR A 159 13.79 -10.03 5.02
N GLN A 160 13.37 -11.21 5.47
CA GLN A 160 12.86 -12.25 4.59
C GLN A 160 11.74 -13.06 5.25
N ALA A 161 10.69 -13.36 4.48
CA ALA A 161 9.70 -14.36 4.84
C ALA A 161 9.99 -15.66 4.09
N ILE A 162 10.26 -16.74 4.82
CA ILE A 162 10.54 -18.07 4.28
C ILE A 162 9.21 -18.82 4.21
N ARG A 163 8.73 -19.09 3.00
CA ARG A 163 7.50 -19.86 2.72
C ARG A 163 7.75 -21.36 2.81
N GLY A 164 6.67 -22.13 2.79
CA GLY A 164 6.72 -23.59 2.79
C GLY A 164 6.18 -24.21 4.07
N LEU A 165 5.16 -23.62 4.68
CA LEU A 165 4.43 -24.27 5.77
C LEU A 165 3.79 -25.56 5.23
N PRO A 166 4.01 -26.72 5.86
CA PRO A 166 3.55 -28.00 5.31
C PRO A 166 2.02 -28.10 5.36
N CYS A 167 1.40 -28.55 4.28
CA CYS A 167 -0.03 -28.86 4.25
C CYS A 167 -0.34 -29.98 5.26
N ARG A 168 -1.35 -29.81 6.11
CA ARG A 168 -1.72 -30.81 7.12
C ARG A 168 -2.19 -32.16 6.53
N PHE A 169 -2.57 -32.19 5.24
CA PHE A 169 -3.06 -33.38 4.57
C PHE A 169 -1.98 -34.09 3.75
N CYS A 170 -1.37 -33.41 2.78
CA CYS A 170 -0.39 -34.03 1.87
C CYS A 170 1.08 -33.82 2.31
N GLY A 171 1.34 -32.97 3.29
CA GLY A 171 2.70 -32.65 3.78
C GLY A 171 3.55 -31.77 2.85
N LEU A 172 3.08 -31.48 1.64
CA LEU A 172 3.81 -30.63 0.68
C LEU A 172 3.86 -29.16 1.14
N PRO A 173 4.92 -28.42 0.79
CA PRO A 173 5.06 -27.01 1.16
C PRO A 173 3.98 -26.16 0.48
N THR A 174 3.37 -25.26 1.25
CA THR A 174 2.40 -24.26 0.75
C THR A 174 3.05 -22.89 0.58
N GLN A 175 2.30 -21.93 0.02
CA GLN A 175 2.73 -20.53 -0.05
C GLN A 175 2.75 -19.85 1.32
N SER A 176 2.25 -20.47 2.38
CA SER A 176 2.20 -19.84 3.70
C SER A 176 3.58 -19.71 4.33
N VAL A 177 3.74 -18.64 5.12
CA VAL A 177 4.99 -18.31 5.81
C VAL A 177 5.27 -19.37 6.87
N ARG A 178 6.42 -20.04 6.74
CA ARG A 178 6.91 -21.01 7.72
C ARG A 178 7.76 -20.31 8.77
N SER A 179 8.66 -19.43 8.37
CA SER A 179 9.55 -18.72 9.27
C SER A 179 9.87 -17.32 8.76
N LEU A 180 10.29 -16.44 9.66
CA LEU A 180 10.78 -15.11 9.35
C LEU A 180 12.26 -15.04 9.68
N GLU A 181 13.05 -14.51 8.77
CA GLU A 181 14.44 -14.18 9.03
C GLU A 181 14.55 -12.67 9.29
N SER A 182 15.17 -12.33 10.41
CA SER A 182 15.60 -10.98 10.74
C SER A 182 17.11 -10.88 10.60
N ALA A 183 17.61 -9.81 9.98
CA ALA A 183 19.04 -9.59 9.77
C ALA A 183 19.48 -8.19 10.19
N CYS A 184 20.72 -8.08 10.66
CA CYS A 184 21.38 -6.81 10.91
C CYS A 184 22.17 -6.37 9.67
N GLN A 185 21.92 -5.16 9.20
CA GLN A 185 22.63 -4.58 8.06
C GLN A 185 24.14 -4.34 8.30
N ARG A 186 24.57 -4.22 9.56
CA ARG A 186 25.95 -3.87 9.91
C ARG A 186 26.85 -5.08 10.17
N CYS A 187 26.40 -6.01 11.01
CA CYS A 187 27.23 -7.14 11.45
C CYS A 187 26.77 -8.49 10.88
N SER A 188 25.78 -8.50 9.98
CA SER A 188 25.21 -9.70 9.36
C SER A 188 24.64 -10.73 10.35
N PHE A 189 24.42 -10.35 11.62
CA PHE A 189 23.73 -11.21 12.57
C PHE A 189 22.33 -11.51 12.08
N THR A 190 21.94 -12.79 12.03
CA THR A 190 20.61 -13.24 11.66
C THR A 190 19.91 -13.92 12.83
N ARG A 191 18.59 -13.80 12.86
CA ARG A 191 17.71 -14.58 13.75
C ARG A 191 16.56 -15.10 12.92
N GLN A 192 16.34 -16.41 12.98
CA GLN A 192 15.16 -17.04 12.40
C GLN A 192 14.13 -17.29 13.49
N ASP A 193 12.92 -16.80 13.26
CA ASP A 193 11.77 -17.01 14.12
C ASP A 193 10.81 -17.97 13.38
N ASP A 194 10.78 -19.23 13.81
CA ASP A 194 9.95 -20.28 13.21
C ASP A 194 8.49 -20.17 13.66
N PHE A 195 7.57 -20.45 12.75
CA PHE A 195 6.11 -20.44 12.96
C PHE A 195 5.64 -19.14 13.63
N PRO A 196 5.89 -17.97 13.02
CA PRO A 196 5.57 -16.67 13.62
C PRO A 196 4.07 -16.49 13.93
N GLY A 197 3.20 -17.20 13.21
CA GLY A 197 1.75 -17.25 13.46
C GLY A 197 1.29 -18.39 14.37
N GLY A 198 2.21 -19.16 14.96
CA GLY A 198 1.94 -20.33 15.80
C GLY A 198 1.50 -21.59 15.04
N ALA A 199 0.98 -21.44 13.82
CA ALA A 199 0.62 -22.57 12.97
C ALA A 199 1.86 -23.32 12.47
N GLN A 200 1.89 -24.64 12.64
CA GLN A 200 2.95 -25.52 12.14
C GLN A 200 2.59 -26.22 10.83
N THR A 201 1.30 -26.22 10.49
CA THR A 201 0.75 -26.79 9.26
C THR A 201 -0.28 -25.84 8.67
N GLU A 202 -0.51 -25.95 7.37
CA GLU A 202 -1.51 -25.17 6.64
C GLU A 202 -2.76 -26.00 6.33
N ASP A 203 -3.91 -25.33 6.29
CA ASP A 203 -5.17 -25.90 5.84
C ASP A 203 -5.10 -26.30 4.35
N PRO A 204 -5.58 -27.49 3.95
CA PRO A 204 -5.52 -27.94 2.56
C PRO A 204 -6.26 -27.02 1.59
N THR A 205 -7.19 -26.19 2.05
CA THR A 205 -7.86 -25.15 1.25
C THR A 205 -6.90 -24.12 0.66
N TYR A 206 -5.71 -23.93 1.26
CA TYR A 206 -4.66 -23.04 0.77
C TYR A 206 -3.46 -23.78 0.15
N CYS A 207 -3.57 -25.10 -0.05
CA CYS A 207 -2.53 -25.90 -0.68
C CYS A 207 -2.82 -26.05 -2.17
N GLU A 208 -1.94 -25.51 -3.03
CA GLU A 208 -2.06 -25.60 -4.50
C GLU A 208 -2.12 -27.04 -5.03
N ASN A 209 -1.65 -28.04 -4.27
CA ASN A 209 -1.74 -29.45 -4.65
C ASN A 209 -3.04 -30.13 -4.17
N CYS A 210 -3.64 -29.66 -3.09
CA CYS A 210 -4.90 -30.23 -2.57
C CYS A 210 -6.13 -29.47 -3.06
N ASN A 211 -5.97 -28.19 -3.36
CA ASN A 211 -6.99 -27.28 -3.85
C ASN A 211 -6.37 -26.38 -4.96
N PRO A 212 -6.13 -26.93 -6.16
CA PRO A 212 -5.59 -26.20 -7.31
C PRO A 212 -6.56 -25.15 -7.85
#